data_AF-A0A2E4S213-F1
#
_entry.id   AF-A0A2E4S213-F1
#
_cell.length_a   1.000
_cell.length_b   1.000
_cell.length_c   1.000
_cell.angle_alpha   90.00
_cell.angle_beta   90.00
_cell.angle_gamma   90.00
#
_symmetry.space_group_name_H-M   'P 1'
#
loop_
_entity.id
_entity.type
_entity.pdbx_description
1 polymer ?
#
loop_
_entity_poly.entity_id
_entity_poly.type
_entity_poly.pdbx_seq_one_letter_code
_entity_poly.pdbx_strand_id
1 'polypeptide(L)'
;MSHRPRILSRLAALFSRPQPVEARPETPEQETETQMEEDTAYGEDGYPPYAIDRRMAKFQIGQVVKHRMFSFRGVIFDVDPVFANSEEWYEAIPEHLRPSKDQPYYHLFAENEKTHYVAYVSEGNLLIDDSDTPVSHPDIPFVLERTADGYALKREQAN
;
A
#
# COMPACT_ATOMS: atom_id res chain seq x y z
N MET A 1 -18.80 37.05 -9.36
CA MET A 1 -18.65 37.08 -7.89
C MET A 1 -17.78 35.90 -7.49
N SER A 2 -16.52 36.19 -7.18
CA SER A 2 -15.55 35.24 -6.62
C SER A 2 -16.01 34.83 -5.23
N HIS A 3 -15.81 33.57 -4.83
CA HIS A 3 -15.29 33.16 -3.52
C HIS A 3 -15.15 31.62 -3.51
N ARG A 4 -13.91 31.14 -3.54
CA ARG A 4 -13.54 29.78 -3.11
C ARG A 4 -13.42 29.78 -1.59
N PRO A 5 -13.84 28.73 -0.87
CA PRO A 5 -13.29 28.42 0.43
C PRO A 5 -12.11 27.44 0.28
N ARG A 6 -10.97 27.80 0.88
CA ARG A 6 -9.83 26.93 1.13
C ARG A 6 -10.08 26.14 2.42
N ILE A 7 -9.76 24.85 2.39
CA ILE A 7 -8.92 24.09 3.33
C ILE A 7 -9.00 24.52 4.81
N LEU A 8 -9.51 23.61 5.66
CA LEU A 8 -9.27 23.62 7.09
C LEU A 8 -8.65 22.28 7.52
N SER A 9 -7.47 22.41 8.12
CA SER A 9 -6.71 21.38 8.80
C SER A 9 -7.32 20.97 10.15
N ARG A 10 -6.92 19.76 10.60
CA ARG A 10 -6.73 19.27 11.99
C ARG A 10 -7.95 19.02 12.88
N LEU A 11 -8.12 17.75 13.24
CA LEU A 11 -8.41 17.24 14.60
C LEU A 11 -7.72 15.86 14.71
N ALA A 12 -6.51 15.76 15.28
CA ALA A 12 -6.17 15.64 16.70
C ALA A 12 -6.50 14.25 17.30
N ALA A 13 -5.41 13.53 17.60
CA ALA A 13 -5.35 12.23 18.26
C ALA A 13 -5.79 12.26 19.73
N LEU A 14 -6.38 11.16 20.21
CA LEU A 14 -6.54 10.82 21.63
C LEU A 14 -6.44 9.30 21.77
N PHE A 15 -5.28 8.79 22.20
CA PHE A 15 -5.11 7.98 23.41
C PHE A 15 -3.62 7.65 23.60
N SER A 16 -3.20 7.71 24.87
CA SER A 16 -1.85 7.43 25.40
C SER A 16 -0.79 8.53 25.27
N ARG A 17 -0.76 9.40 26.28
CA ARG A 17 0.44 10.15 26.70
C ARG A 17 0.71 9.84 28.18
N PRO A 18 1.87 9.27 28.55
CA PRO A 18 2.44 9.48 29.88
C PRO A 18 3.19 10.82 29.94
N GLN A 19 3.11 11.49 31.08
CA GLN A 19 3.75 12.78 31.40
C GLN A 19 5.26 12.62 31.58
N PRO A 20 6.12 13.58 31.15
CA PRO A 20 7.51 13.63 31.59
C PRO A 20 7.63 14.39 32.91
N VAL A 21 8.36 13.80 33.86
CA VAL A 21 8.84 14.44 35.08
C VAL A 21 10.01 15.37 34.76
N GLU A 22 9.90 16.64 35.14
CA GLU A 22 11.04 17.57 35.16
C GLU A 22 11.88 17.38 36.43
N ALA A 23 13.19 17.21 36.28
CA ALA A 23 14.19 17.63 37.25
C ALA A 23 15.47 18.06 36.51
N ARG A 24 15.85 19.32 36.72
CA ARG A 24 17.14 19.98 36.36
C ARG A 24 17.97 20.13 37.66
N PRO A 25 19.28 20.55 37.68
CA PRO A 25 20.25 20.82 36.59
C PRO A 25 21.74 20.39 36.84
N GLU A 26 22.58 20.57 35.79
CA GLU A 26 24.05 20.92 35.69
C GLU A 26 25.15 20.01 36.32
N THR A 27 26.38 19.77 35.76
CA THR A 27 27.31 20.53 34.89
C THR A 27 28.36 19.56 34.20
N PRO A 28 29.49 19.96 33.54
CA PRO A 28 29.80 19.57 32.16
C PRO A 28 31.05 18.66 31.98
N GLU A 29 31.32 18.33 30.70
CA GLU A 29 32.57 17.83 30.12
C GLU A 29 32.98 16.38 30.44
N GLN A 30 32.94 15.51 29.42
CA GLN A 30 34.12 14.78 28.93
C GLN A 30 33.93 14.46 27.44
N GLU A 31 34.70 15.14 26.59
CA GLU A 31 34.93 14.73 25.21
C GLU A 31 35.64 13.37 25.24
N THR A 32 34.95 12.34 24.77
CA THR A 32 35.61 11.11 24.36
C THR A 32 35.40 11.01 22.85
N GLU A 33 36.50 11.30 22.16
CA GLU A 33 36.71 11.07 20.75
C GLU A 33 36.62 9.54 20.51
N THR A 34 35.40 9.03 20.35
CA THR A 34 35.18 7.65 19.90
C THR A 34 35.17 7.65 18.38
N GLN A 35 36.20 6.99 17.87
CA GLN A 35 36.53 6.77 16.47
C GLN A 35 35.36 6.16 15.71
N MET A 36 35.26 6.54 14.43
CA MET A 36 34.31 6.06 13.45
C MET A 36 34.32 4.52 13.38
N GLU A 37 33.22 3.89 13.78
CA GLU A 37 32.94 2.49 13.43
C GLU A 37 32.12 2.48 12.12
N GLU A 38 32.83 2.60 10.99
CA GLU A 38 32.37 2.15 9.68
C GLU A 38 32.69 0.66 9.54
N ASP A 39 31.70 -0.21 9.78
CA ASP A 39 31.61 -1.61 9.32
C ASP A 39 30.54 -2.27 10.20
N THR A 40 29.30 -2.56 9.82
CA THR A 40 28.82 -3.27 8.63
C THR A 40 27.31 -2.99 8.47
N ALA A 41 26.92 -1.80 8.03
CA ALA A 41 25.49 -1.43 7.96
C ALA A 41 24.74 -2.04 6.76
N TYR A 42 25.45 -2.69 5.84
CA TYR A 42 24.94 -3.24 4.58
C TYR A 42 25.40 -4.69 4.44
N GLY A 43 24.49 -5.61 4.10
CA GLY A 43 24.84 -7.01 3.79
C GLY A 43 25.78 -7.12 2.58
N GLU A 44 26.28 -8.32 2.26
CA GLU A 44 27.16 -8.54 1.08
C GLU A 44 26.54 -8.06 -0.26
N ASP A 45 25.22 -7.87 -0.30
CA ASP A 45 24.43 -7.33 -1.41
C ASP A 45 24.23 -5.81 -1.37
N GLY A 46 24.77 -5.12 -0.36
CA GLY A 46 24.74 -3.66 -0.24
C GLY A 46 23.44 -3.09 0.32
N TYR A 47 22.60 -3.90 0.96
CA TYR A 47 21.31 -3.46 1.52
C TYR A 47 21.25 -3.61 3.06
N PRO A 48 20.72 -2.61 3.79
CA PRO A 48 20.55 -2.74 5.24
C PRO A 48 19.50 -3.83 5.54
N PRO A 49 19.49 -4.46 6.72
CA PRO A 49 18.58 -5.57 7.05
C PRO A 49 17.08 -5.19 7.11
N TYR A 50 16.76 -3.89 6.98
CA TYR A 50 15.39 -3.40 6.77
C TYR A 50 15.08 -3.07 5.31
N ALA A 51 15.95 -3.46 4.38
CA ALA A 51 15.74 -3.26 2.97
C ALA A 51 14.44 -3.95 2.59
N ILE A 52 13.43 -3.12 2.32
CA ILE A 52 12.23 -3.45 1.58
C ILE A 52 12.64 -4.43 0.51
N ASP A 53 12.16 -5.67 0.65
CA ASP A 53 12.42 -6.71 -0.32
C ASP A 53 12.13 -6.15 -1.71
N ARG A 54 13.18 -6.05 -2.54
CA ARG A 54 13.14 -5.44 -3.87
C ARG A 54 12.42 -6.33 -4.88
N ARG A 55 11.43 -7.11 -4.46
CA ARG A 55 10.56 -7.83 -5.36
C ARG A 55 9.79 -6.84 -6.22
N MET A 56 10.01 -6.93 -7.52
CA MET A 56 9.31 -6.12 -8.50
C MET A 56 7.89 -6.66 -8.64
N ALA A 57 6.90 -5.85 -8.25
CA ALA A 57 5.49 -6.10 -8.47
C ALA A 57 5.22 -6.29 -9.98
N LYS A 58 4.47 -7.34 -10.35
CA LYS A 58 4.14 -7.65 -11.75
C LYS A 58 3.09 -6.70 -12.33
N PHE A 59 2.24 -6.14 -11.48
CA PHE A 59 1.17 -5.25 -11.90
C PHE A 59 1.36 -3.85 -11.33
N GLN A 60 0.82 -2.87 -12.04
CA GLN A 60 0.92 -1.46 -11.67
C GLN A 60 -0.42 -0.91 -11.21
N ILE A 61 -0.38 0.14 -10.38
CA ILE A 61 -1.58 0.91 -10.05
C ILE A 61 -2.17 1.48 -11.35
N GLY A 62 -3.49 1.36 -11.49
CA GLY A 62 -4.25 1.77 -12.67
C GLY A 62 -4.35 0.69 -13.75
N GLN A 63 -3.64 -0.43 -13.60
CA GLN A 63 -3.73 -1.56 -14.52
C GLN A 63 -5.05 -2.33 -14.30
N VAL A 64 -5.66 -2.75 -15.41
CA VAL A 64 -6.85 -3.60 -15.39
C VAL A 64 -6.44 -5.06 -15.39
N VAL A 65 -7.01 -5.81 -14.44
CA VAL A 65 -6.69 -7.22 -14.23
C VAL A 65 -7.97 -8.02 -14.00
N LYS A 66 -7.86 -9.34 -14.13
CA LYS A 66 -8.92 -10.30 -13.83
C LYS A 66 -8.40 -11.43 -12.97
N HIS A 67 -9.29 -12.05 -12.20
CA HIS A 67 -8.92 -13.20 -11.39
C HIS A 67 -8.76 -14.44 -12.26
N ARG A 68 -7.77 -15.29 -11.94
CA ARG A 68 -7.44 -16.49 -12.72
C ARG A 68 -8.55 -17.55 -12.70
N MET A 69 -9.27 -17.65 -11.58
CA MET A 69 -10.30 -18.68 -11.34
C MET A 69 -11.72 -18.15 -11.15
N PHE A 70 -11.88 -16.88 -10.78
CA PHE A 70 -13.18 -16.30 -10.41
C PHE A 70 -13.56 -15.26 -11.46
N SER A 71 -14.84 -15.18 -11.79
CA SER A 71 -15.33 -14.29 -12.85
C SER A 71 -15.50 -12.85 -12.36
N PHE A 72 -14.39 -12.20 -12.00
CA PHE A 72 -14.36 -10.76 -11.75
C PHE A 72 -13.13 -10.12 -12.41
N ARG A 73 -13.26 -8.82 -12.66
CA ARG A 73 -12.20 -7.94 -13.16
C ARG A 73 -12.14 -6.70 -12.29
N GLY A 74 -11.04 -5.96 -12.34
CA GLY A 74 -10.92 -4.73 -11.59
C GLY A 74 -9.70 -3.92 -11.95
N VAL A 75 -9.66 -2.70 -11.43
CA VAL A 75 -8.52 -1.78 -11.58
C VAL A 75 -7.76 -1.74 -10.26
N ILE A 76 -6.45 -1.93 -10.33
CA ILE A 76 -5.58 -1.84 -9.15
C ILE A 76 -5.51 -0.38 -8.71
N PHE A 77 -5.76 -0.10 -7.44
CA PHE A 77 -5.59 1.25 -6.88
C PHE A 77 -4.54 1.33 -5.77
N ASP A 78 -4.11 0.19 -5.22
CA ASP A 78 -3.08 0.12 -4.18
C ASP A 78 -2.39 -1.27 -4.16
N VAL A 79 -1.23 -1.36 -3.53
CA VAL A 79 -0.40 -2.58 -3.43
C VAL A 79 0.34 -2.66 -2.10
N ASP A 80 0.24 -3.81 -1.43
CA ASP A 80 1.09 -4.16 -0.31
C ASP A 80 2.25 -5.03 -0.81
N PRO A 81 3.50 -4.81 -0.35
CA PRO A 81 4.65 -5.62 -0.77
C PRO A 81 4.58 -7.07 -0.29
N VAL A 82 3.87 -7.31 0.81
CA VAL A 82 3.58 -8.60 1.43
C VAL A 82 2.15 -8.61 1.97
N PHE A 83 1.64 -9.75 2.41
CA PHE A 83 0.33 -9.83 3.04
C PHE A 83 0.21 -8.86 4.24
N ALA A 84 -0.81 -7.99 4.22
CA ALA A 84 -1.06 -6.96 5.23
C ALA A 84 -2.52 -6.93 5.73
N ASN A 85 -3.21 -8.08 5.67
CA ASN A 85 -4.56 -8.23 6.20
C ASN A 85 -4.55 -9.08 7.49
N SER A 86 -5.71 -9.33 8.07
CA SER A 86 -5.83 -10.02 9.36
C SER A 86 -5.51 -11.52 9.25
N GLU A 87 -4.96 -12.10 10.32
CA GLU A 87 -4.66 -13.53 10.37
C GLU A 87 -5.94 -14.37 10.26
N GLU A 88 -7.03 -13.92 10.90
CA GLU A 88 -8.31 -14.60 10.88
C GLU A 88 -8.88 -14.71 9.45
N TRP A 89 -8.70 -13.67 8.64
CA TRP A 89 -9.07 -13.70 7.22
C TRP A 89 -8.24 -14.74 6.46
N TYR A 90 -6.93 -14.77 6.72
CA TYR A 90 -6.03 -15.72 6.07
C TYR A 90 -6.37 -17.17 6.42
N GLU A 91 -6.67 -17.43 7.70
CA GLU A 91 -7.05 -18.75 8.19
C GLU A 91 -8.41 -19.20 7.64
N ALA A 92 -9.33 -18.27 7.35
CA ALA A 92 -10.62 -18.56 6.72
C ALA A 92 -10.50 -19.08 5.28
N ILE A 93 -9.37 -18.83 4.60
CA ILE A 93 -9.09 -19.42 3.29
C ILE A 93 -8.77 -20.91 3.48
N PRO A 94 -9.37 -21.82 2.69
CA PRO A 94 -9.00 -23.23 2.71
C PRO A 94 -7.50 -23.42 2.53
N GLU A 95 -6.88 -24.26 3.35
CA GLU A 95 -5.41 -24.38 3.43
C GLU A 95 -4.73 -24.61 2.06
N HIS A 96 -5.32 -25.46 1.22
CA HIS A 96 -4.82 -25.77 -0.12
C HIS A 96 -4.96 -24.62 -1.14
N LEU A 97 -5.68 -23.54 -0.80
CA LEU A 97 -5.85 -22.34 -1.62
C LEU A 97 -5.14 -21.12 -1.03
N ARG A 98 -4.48 -21.25 0.13
CA ARG A 98 -3.80 -20.13 0.79
C ARG A 98 -2.63 -19.65 -0.07
N PRO A 99 -2.64 -18.40 -0.55
CA PRO A 99 -1.49 -17.84 -1.24
C PRO A 99 -0.35 -17.59 -0.24
N SER A 100 0.91 -17.70 -0.68
CA SER A 100 2.06 -17.30 0.15
C SER A 100 1.89 -15.86 0.64
N LYS A 101 2.08 -15.61 1.94
CA LYS A 101 2.09 -14.25 2.50
C LYS A 101 3.26 -13.41 2.00
N ASP A 102 4.32 -14.09 1.60
CA ASP A 102 5.56 -13.50 1.11
C ASP A 102 5.45 -13.28 -0.42
N GLN A 103 4.57 -12.37 -0.82
CA GLN A 103 4.39 -11.87 -2.20
C GLN A 103 3.55 -10.58 -2.18
N PRO A 104 3.53 -9.77 -3.25
CA PRO A 104 2.64 -8.62 -3.33
C PRO A 104 1.15 -8.99 -3.30
N TYR A 105 0.37 -8.18 -2.60
CA TYR A 105 -1.10 -8.23 -2.59
C TYR A 105 -1.66 -6.90 -3.11
N TYR A 106 -2.69 -6.97 -3.92
CA TYR A 106 -3.25 -5.81 -4.61
C TYR A 106 -4.65 -5.52 -4.09
N HIS A 107 -4.96 -4.23 -3.99
CA HIS A 107 -6.31 -3.73 -3.78
C HIS A 107 -6.93 -3.31 -5.11
N LEU A 108 -8.14 -3.79 -5.38
CA LEU A 108 -8.82 -3.56 -6.65
C LEU A 108 -10.22 -3.01 -6.44
N PHE A 109 -10.59 -2.04 -7.29
CA PHE A 109 -12.00 -1.75 -7.54
C PHE A 109 -12.52 -2.80 -8.52
N ALA A 110 -13.25 -3.79 -8.00
CA ALA A 110 -13.65 -4.98 -8.74
C ALA A 110 -15.14 -4.96 -9.12
N GLU A 111 -15.45 -5.56 -10.25
CA GLU A 111 -16.81 -5.78 -10.72
C GLU A 111 -17.00 -7.22 -11.19
N ASN A 112 -18.23 -7.70 -11.06
CA ASN A 112 -18.72 -8.89 -11.73
C ASN A 112 -20.09 -8.60 -12.36
N GLU A 113 -20.75 -9.62 -12.91
CA GLU A 113 -22.06 -9.46 -13.57
C GLU A 113 -23.18 -8.89 -12.67
N LYS A 114 -23.00 -8.88 -11.35
CA LYS A 114 -24.07 -8.57 -10.38
C LYS A 114 -23.76 -7.34 -9.52
N THR A 115 -22.50 -7.05 -9.25
CA THR A 115 -22.14 -6.10 -8.19
C THR A 115 -20.70 -5.58 -8.33
N HIS A 116 -20.39 -4.59 -7.50
CA HIS A 116 -19.11 -3.89 -7.39
C HIS A 116 -18.62 -3.98 -5.95
N TYR A 117 -17.32 -4.19 -5.75
CA TYR A 117 -16.71 -4.30 -4.42
C TYR A 117 -15.21 -4.04 -4.47
N VAL A 118 -14.61 -3.77 -3.31
CA VAL A 118 -13.16 -3.74 -3.14
C VAL A 118 -12.64 -5.15 -2.91
N ALA A 119 -11.67 -5.59 -3.71
CA ALA A 119 -11.03 -6.89 -3.58
C ALA A 119 -9.61 -6.76 -3.04
N TYR A 120 -9.18 -7.75 -2.25
CA TYR A 120 -7.80 -7.92 -1.79
C TYR A 120 -7.26 -9.26 -2.32
N VAL A 121 -6.25 -9.23 -3.19
CA VAL A 121 -5.88 -10.39 -4.00
C VAL A 121 -4.36 -10.53 -4.13
N SER A 122 -3.85 -11.74 -3.92
CA SER A 122 -2.43 -12.07 -4.14
C SER A 122 -2.03 -11.99 -5.62
N GLU A 123 -0.80 -11.58 -5.91
CA GLU A 123 -0.26 -11.47 -7.27
C GLU A 123 -0.48 -12.72 -8.14
N GLY A 124 -0.20 -13.91 -7.59
CA GLY A 124 -0.33 -15.18 -8.33
C GLY A 124 -1.74 -15.47 -8.84
N ASN A 125 -2.77 -14.83 -8.27
CA ASN A 125 -4.17 -15.03 -8.64
C ASN A 125 -4.66 -14.04 -9.70
N LEU A 126 -3.84 -13.10 -10.11
CA LEU A 126 -4.19 -12.09 -11.11
C LEU A 126 -3.63 -12.43 -12.50
N LEU A 127 -4.37 -11.97 -13.50
CA LEU A 127 -4.01 -11.96 -14.91
C LEU A 127 -4.28 -10.57 -15.47
N ILE A 128 -3.52 -10.14 -16.47
CA ILE A 128 -3.85 -8.92 -17.21
C ILE A 128 -5.20 -9.13 -17.89
N ASP A 129 -6.03 -8.10 -17.85
CA ASP A 129 -7.23 -8.03 -18.66
C ASP A 129 -6.99 -7.09 -19.85
N ASP A 130 -6.70 -7.69 -21.00
CA ASP A 130 -6.43 -6.97 -22.25
C ASP A 130 -7.70 -6.45 -22.93
N SER A 131 -8.86 -6.52 -22.28
CA SER A 131 -10.08 -5.93 -22.81
C SER A 131 -10.04 -4.40 -22.68
N ASP A 132 -10.36 -3.69 -23.77
CA ASP A 132 -10.54 -2.22 -23.75
C ASP A 132 -11.88 -1.79 -23.13
N THR A 133 -12.50 -2.68 -22.34
CA THR A 133 -13.77 -2.39 -21.68
C THR A 133 -13.47 -1.68 -20.36
N PRO A 134 -14.03 -0.48 -20.09
CA PRO A 134 -13.85 0.17 -18.80
C PRO A 134 -14.42 -0.65 -17.65
N VAL A 135 -13.80 -0.61 -16.48
CA VAL A 135 -14.39 -1.09 -15.23
C VAL A 135 -15.35 -0.02 -14.70
N SER A 136 -16.55 -0.42 -14.29
CA SER A 136 -17.68 0.44 -13.94
C SER A 136 -17.88 0.67 -12.44
N HIS A 137 -16.88 0.34 -11.61
CA HIS A 137 -16.94 0.53 -10.16
C HIS A 137 -17.18 2.01 -9.79
N PRO A 138 -18.18 2.32 -8.93
CA PRO A 138 -18.61 3.69 -8.66
C PRO A 138 -17.53 4.58 -8.01
N ASP A 139 -16.54 3.98 -7.34
CA ASP A 139 -15.45 4.72 -6.69
C ASP A 139 -14.31 5.12 -7.65
N ILE A 140 -14.22 4.48 -8.82
CA ILE A 140 -13.15 4.76 -9.80
C ILE A 140 -13.10 6.26 -10.15
N PRO A 141 -14.22 6.94 -10.50
CA PRO A 141 -14.19 8.35 -10.84
C PRO A 141 -13.72 9.27 -9.71
N PHE A 142 -13.60 8.82 -8.46
CA PHE A 142 -13.11 9.65 -7.35
C PHE A 142 -11.60 9.50 -7.12
N VAL A 143 -11.05 8.32 -7.43
CA VAL A 143 -9.64 7.98 -7.12
C VAL A 143 -8.77 7.94 -8.38
N LEU A 144 -9.33 7.47 -9.49
CA LEU A 144 -8.63 7.20 -10.74
C LEU A 144 -9.19 8.04 -11.89
N GLU A 145 -8.38 8.27 -12.90
CA GLU A 145 -8.76 8.83 -14.19
C GLU A 145 -8.43 7.85 -15.32
N ARG A 146 -9.33 7.72 -16.30
CA ARG A 146 -9.09 6.82 -17.45
C ARG A 146 -8.07 7.45 -18.39
N THR A 147 -7.11 6.65 -18.84
CA THR A 147 -6.05 7.02 -19.79
C THR A 147 -6.10 6.11 -21.02
N ALA A 148 -5.19 6.33 -21.98
CA ALA A 148 -5.07 5.45 -23.14
C ALA A 148 -4.57 4.04 -22.77
N ASP A 149 -3.79 3.93 -21.69
CA ASP A 149 -3.11 2.70 -21.27
C ASP A 149 -3.79 2.02 -20.06
N GLY A 150 -4.98 2.47 -19.68
CA GLY A 150 -5.72 1.99 -18.51
C GLY A 150 -6.24 3.13 -17.65
N TYR A 151 -5.73 3.22 -16.42
CA TYR A 151 -6.09 4.26 -15.48
C TYR A 151 -4.85 4.86 -14.82
N ALA A 152 -4.97 6.09 -14.32
CA ALA A 152 -3.95 6.74 -13.50
C ALA A 152 -4.57 7.25 -12.19
N LEU A 153 -3.78 7.29 -11.12
CA LEU A 153 -4.20 7.96 -9.88
C LEU A 153 -4.37 9.44 -10.13
N LYS A 154 -5.48 10.00 -9.64
CA LYS A 154 -5.67 11.44 -9.64
C LYS A 154 -4.59 12.11 -8.80
N ARG A 155 -4.09 13.25 -9.26
CA ARG A 155 -3.04 14.03 -8.57
C ARG A 155 -3.36 14.35 -7.11
N GLU A 156 -4.64 14.50 -6.76
CA GLU A 156 -5.07 14.76 -5.38
C GLU A 156 -4.88 13.55 -4.44
N GLN A 157 -4.72 12.35 -5.02
CA GLN A 157 -4.50 11.09 -4.32
C GLN A 157 -3.04 10.60 -4.43
N ALA A 158 -2.24 11.18 -5.31
CA ALA A 158 -0.81 10.92 -5.43
C ALA A 158 -0.04 11.84 -4.47
N ASN A 159 0.14 11.41 -3.22
CA ASN A 159 0.97 12.11 -2.21
C ASN A 159 2.29 11.38 -1.98
#